data_AF-A0A366J4L4-F1
#
_entry.id   AF-A0A366J4L4-F1
#
_cell.length_a   1.000
_cell.length_b   1.000
_cell.length_c   1.000
_cell.angle_alpha   90.00
_cell.angle_beta   90.00
_cell.angle_gamma   90.00
#
_symmetry.space_group_name_H-M   'P 1'
#
loop_
_entity.id
_entity.type
_entity.pdbx_description
1 polymer ?
#
loop_
_entity_poly.entity_id
_entity_poly.type
_entity_poly.pdbx_seq_one_letter_code
_entity_poly.pdbx_strand_id
1 'polypeptide(L)' 'MLVTRIFTLLCLSLIISSCDTSNEDLTGLNNIELRKKWRECAYINTPSSSEQKACANYERECNDRKNKGNLSCY' A
#
# COMPACT_ATOMS: atom_id res chain seq x y z
N MET A 1 20.32 -3.33 36.43
CA MET A 1 19.36 -2.32 35.89
C MET A 1 19.69 -1.83 34.49
N LEU A 2 20.96 -1.86 34.03
CA LEU A 2 21.32 -1.43 32.67
C LEU A 2 20.82 -2.40 31.58
N VAL A 3 20.91 -3.70 31.85
CA VAL A 3 20.51 -4.79 30.92
C VAL A 3 19.01 -4.78 30.62
N THR A 4 18.17 -4.51 31.64
CA THR A 4 16.72 -4.37 31.46
C THR A 4 16.36 -3.16 30.60
N ARG A 5 17.13 -2.07 30.66
CA ARG A 5 16.91 -0.89 29.80
C ARG A 5 17.26 -1.15 28.33
N ILE A 6 18.32 -1.93 28.09
CA ILE A 6 18.72 -2.32 26.72
C ILE A 6 17.67 -3.24 26.10
N PHE A 7 17.14 -4.20 26.86
CA PHE A 7 16.09 -5.10 26.39
C PHE A 7 14.80 -4.36 26.03
N THR A 8 14.40 -3.36 26.83
CA THR A 8 13.22 -2.53 26.53
C THR A 8 13.39 -1.68 25.27
N LEU A 9 14.60 -1.17 25.00
CA LEU A 9 14.88 -0.39 23.79
C LEU A 9 14.87 -1.26 22.53
N LEU A 10 15.33 -2.51 22.63
CA LEU A 10 15.36 -3.45 21.51
C LEU A 10 13.97 -3.96 21.13
N CYS A 11 13.08 -4.16 22.11
CA CYS A 11 11.68 -4.47 21.83
C CYS A 11 10.93 -3.30 21.18
N LEU A 12 11.27 -2.05 21.55
CA LEU A 12 10.60 -0.87 20.99
C LEU A 12 10.97 -0.63 19.52
N SER A 13 12.21 -0.92 19.11
CA SER A 13 12.66 -0.75 17.72
C SER A 13 12.00 -1.75 16.76
N LEU A 14 11.64 -2.95 17.23
CA LEU A 14 10.94 -3.97 16.45
C LEU A 14 9.48 -3.60 16.11
N ILE A 15 8.87 -2.69 16.86
CA ILE A 15 7.49 -2.25 16.60
C ILE A 15 7.45 -1.18 15.49
N ILE A 16 8.55 -0.44 15.29
CA ILE A 16 8.61 0.68 14.32
C ILE A 16 8.86 0.19 12.88
N SER A 17 9.35 -1.04 12.69
CA SER A 17 9.67 -1.60 11.36
C SER A 17 8.45 -2.03 10.54
N SER A 18 7.22 -1.89 11.07
CA SER A 18 5.99 -2.27 10.37
C SER A 18 5.21 -1.10 9.74
N CYS A 19 5.71 0.13 9.79
CA CYS A 19 5.06 1.26 9.10
C CYS A 19 5.62 1.43 7.67
N ASP A 20 5.39 0.44 6.82
CA ASP A 20 5.73 0.52 5.40
C ASP A 20 4.52 1.07 4.63
N THR A 21 4.10 2.28 4.97
CA THR A 21 3.18 3.09 4.15
C THR A 21 4.00 3.81 3.10
N SER A 22 4.55 3.05 2.15
CA SER A 22 4.92 3.60 0.85
C SER A 22 3.61 4.04 0.15
N ASN A 23 3.13 5.23 0.50
CA ASN A 23 2.08 5.94 -0.22
C ASN A 23 2.70 6.37 -1.55
N GLU A 24 2.65 5.50 -2.55
CA GLU A 24 2.83 5.89 -3.94
C GLU A 24 1.80 6.99 -4.22
N ASP A 25 2.25 8.18 -4.63
CA ASP A 25 1.34 9.28 -4.93
C ASP A 25 0.62 8.98 -6.25
N LEU A 26 -0.62 8.49 -6.13
CA LEU A 26 -1.47 8.13 -7.25
C LEU A 26 -2.36 9.29 -7.72
N THR A 27 -2.24 10.48 -7.14
CA THR A 27 -3.10 11.63 -7.48
C THR A 27 -2.93 12.10 -8.92
N GLY A 28 -1.74 11.92 -9.50
CA GLY A 28 -1.47 12.21 -10.91
C GLY A 28 -2.03 11.17 -11.90
N LEU A 29 -2.50 10.01 -11.41
CA LEU A 29 -2.94 8.92 -12.27
C LEU A 29 -4.38 9.16 -12.72
N ASN A 30 -4.61 9.25 -14.04
CA ASN A 30 -5.98 9.43 -14.55
C ASN A 30 -6.82 8.15 -14.39
N ASN A 31 -8.14 8.25 -14.52
CA ASN A 31 -9.04 7.11 -14.31
C ASN A 31 -8.77 5.91 -15.25
N ILE A 32 -8.34 6.18 -16.48
CA ILE A 32 -8.07 5.12 -17.48
C ILE A 32 -6.82 4.35 -17.08
N GLU A 33 -5.76 5.06 -16.71
CA GLU A 33 -4.51 4.47 -16.25
C GLU A 33 -4.68 3.73 -14.93
N LEU A 34 -5.39 4.32 -13.96
CA LEU A 34 -5.70 3.65 -12.69
C LEU A 34 -6.45 2.34 -12.92
N ARG A 35 -7.49 2.36 -13.75
CA ARG A 35 -8.24 1.16 -14.11
C ARG A 35 -7.38 0.11 -14.79
N LYS A 36 -6.50 0.53 -15.69
CA LYS A 36 -5.58 -0.37 -16.40
C LYS A 36 -4.67 -1.08 -15.40
N LYS A 37 -3.95 -0.33 -14.56
CA LYS A 37 -3.04 -0.87 -13.54
C LYS A 37 -3.77 -1.75 -12.52
N TRP A 38 -4.96 -1.32 -12.09
CA TRP A 38 -5.80 -2.10 -11.19
C TRP A 38 -6.21 -3.45 -11.78
N ARG A 39 -6.53 -3.50 -13.09
CA ARG A 39 -6.81 -4.78 -13.76
C ARG A 39 -5.59 -5.64 -13.96
N GLU A 40 -4.44 -5.05 -14.28
CA GLU A 40 -3.19 -5.79 -14.43
C GLU A 40 -2.91 -6.63 -13.18
N CYS A 41 -3.20 -6.09 -11.98
CA CYS A 41 -3.11 -6.81 -10.72
C CYS A 41 -3.89 -8.12 -10.66
N ALA A 42 -5.04 -8.24 -11.34
CA ALA A 42 -5.83 -9.47 -11.37
C ALA A 42 -5.17 -10.60 -12.19
N TYR A 43 -4.19 -10.27 -13.03
CA TYR A 43 -3.51 -11.22 -13.91
C TYR A 43 -2.11 -11.60 -13.40
N ILE A 44 -1.66 -11.05 -12.27
CA ILE A 44 -0.36 -11.38 -11.69
C ILE A 44 -0.52 -12.64 -10.84
N ASN A 45 -0.01 -13.78 -11.33
CA ASN A 45 -0.12 -15.06 -10.63
C ASN A 45 0.75 -15.15 -9.36
N THR A 46 1.93 -14.53 -9.37
CA THR A 46 2.91 -14.56 -8.27
C THR A 46 3.52 -13.19 -8.04
N PRO A 47 2.77 -12.23 -7.46
CA PRO A 47 3.24 -10.86 -7.29
C PRO A 47 4.35 -10.79 -6.24
N SER A 48 5.44 -10.10 -6.59
CA SER A 48 6.46 -9.63 -5.66
C SER A 48 5.85 -8.75 -4.56
N SER A 49 6.55 -8.58 -3.45
CA SER A 49 6.08 -7.72 -2.34
C SER A 49 5.80 -6.28 -2.79
N SER A 50 6.57 -5.76 -3.76
CA SER A 50 6.32 -4.44 -4.35
C SER A 50 5.05 -4.40 -5.19
N GLU A 51 4.79 -5.45 -5.99
CA GLU A 51 3.56 -5.54 -6.79
C GLU A 51 2.33 -5.66 -5.90
N GLN A 52 2.41 -6.44 -4.81
CA GLN A 52 1.32 -6.53 -3.83
C GLN A 52 0.98 -5.16 -3.22
N LYS A 53 2.00 -4.38 -2.83
CA LYS A 53 1.81 -3.02 -2.30
C LYS A 53 1.22 -2.07 -3.34
N ALA A 54 1.73 -2.10 -4.57
CA ALA A 54 1.21 -1.28 -5.67
C ALA A 54 -0.26 -1.60 -5.95
N CYS A 55 -0.61 -2.89 -6.03
CA CYS A 55 -1.99 -3.34 -6.24
C CYS A 55 -2.93 -2.93 -5.10
N ALA A 56 -2.47 -3.03 -3.85
CA ALA A 56 -3.23 -2.53 -2.70
C ALA A 56 -3.42 -1.01 -2.75
N ASN A 57 -2.44 -0.26 -3.23
CA ASN A 57 -2.55 1.18 -3.43
C ASN A 57 -3.54 1.53 -4.55
N TYR A 58 -3.52 0.80 -5.68
CA TYR A 58 -4.51 0.99 -6.76
C TYR A 58 -5.93 0.70 -6.27
N GLU A 59 -6.15 -0.40 -5.55
CA GLU A 59 -7.44 -0.74 -4.95
C GLU A 59 -7.93 0.36 -3.99
N ARG A 60 -7.04 0.90 -3.14
CA ARG A 60 -7.39 1.98 -2.21
C ARG A 60 -7.82 3.24 -2.95
N GLU A 61 -7.06 3.66 -3.96
CA GLU A 61 -7.38 4.84 -4.77
C GLU A 61 -8.69 4.66 -5.56
N CYS A 62 -8.93 3.45 -6.10
CA CYS A 62 -10.20 3.10 -6.73
C CYS A 62 -11.39 3.30 -5.79
N ASN A 63 -11.27 2.81 -4.54
CA ASN A 63 -12.31 2.93 -3.52
C ASN A 63 -12.50 4.39 -3.07
N ASP A 64 -11.42 5.14 -2.88
CA ASP A 64 -11.48 6.57 -2.55
C ASP A 64 -12.19 7.38 -3.64
N ARG A 65 -11.90 7.12 -4.91
CA ARG A 65 -12.59 7.77 -6.03
C ARG A 65 -14.06 7.36 -6.11
N LYS A 66 -14.36 6.08 -5.90
CA LYS A 66 -15.75 5.57 -5.84
C LYS A 66 -16.55 6.28 -4.74
N ASN A 67 -15.97 6.42 -3.54
CA ASN A 67 -16.59 7.13 -2.42
C ASN A 67 -16.83 8.62 -2.71
N LYS A 68 -16.00 9.21 -3.58
CA LYS A 68 -16.17 10.59 -4.10
C LYS A 68 -17.12 10.68 -5.31
N GLY A 69 -17.79 9.59 -5.70
CA GLY A 69 -18.72 9.54 -6.84
C GLY A 69 -18.05 9.35 -8.21
N ASN A 70 -16.75 9.05 -8.25
CA ASN A 70 -15.99 8.81 -9.47
C ASN A 70 -15.73 7.31 -9.66
N LEU A 71 -16.50 6.67 -10.54
CA LEU A 71 -16.35 5.25 -10.90
C LEU A 71 -15.07 5.02 -11.72
N SER A 72 -13.97 4.82 -11.01
CA SER A 72 -12.65 4.64 -11.62
C SER A 72 -12.36 3.18 -11.93
N CYS A 73 -12.82 2.24 -11.10
CA CYS A 73 -12.52 0.80 -11.24
C CYS A 73 -13.82 -0.02 -11.12
N TYR A 74 -13.91 -1.14 -11.85
CA TYR A 74 -15.10 -1.98 -11.99
C TYR A 74 -14.75 -3.42 -12.32
#